data_AF-A0A820MS35-F1
#
_entry.id   AF-A0A820MS35-F1
#
_cell.length_a   1.000
_cell.length_b   1.000
_cell.length_c   1.000
_cell.angle_alpha   90.00
_cell.angle_beta   90.00
_cell.angle_gamma   90.00
#
_symmetry.space_group_name_H-M   'P 1'
#
loop_
_entity.id
_entity.type
_entity.pdbx_description
1 polymer ?
#
loop_
_entity_poly.entity_id
_entity_poly.type
_entity_poly.pdbx_seq_one_letter_code
_entity_poly.pdbx_strand_id
1 'polypeptide(L)' 'AATDSRFLRNMGYPAIGFSPIINTPILLHDHNEYLPIEVFLYGIDIYVKLIQHLTSEETIDDQ' A
#
# COMPACT_ATOMS: atom_id res chain seq x y z
N ALA A 1 -13.63 -8.31 5.25
CA ALA A 1 -12.92 -7.06 4.94
C ALA A 1 -13.27 -6.61 3.52
N ALA A 2 -13.45 -5.31 3.29
CA ALA A 2 -13.59 -4.67 1.98
C ALA A 2 -12.78 -3.36 2.00
N THR A 3 -12.28 -2.91 0.85
CA THR A 3 -11.49 -1.68 0.72
C THR A 3 -12.13 -0.70 -0.26
N ASP A 4 -11.74 0.56 -0.18
CA ASP A 4 -12.21 1.61 -1.10
C ASP A 4 -11.81 1.35 -2.56
N SER A 5 -10.74 0.55 -2.78
CA SER A 5 -10.31 0.12 -4.12
C SER A 5 -11.42 -0.60 -4.89
N ARG A 6 -12.41 -1.20 -4.22
CA ARG A 6 -13.60 -1.77 -4.88
C ARG A 6 -14.35 -0.71 -5.67
N PHE A 7 -14.56 0.48 -5.09
CA PHE A 7 -15.30 1.56 -5.76
C PHE A 7 -14.45 2.21 -6.86
N LEU A 8 -13.15 2.41 -6.62
CA LEU A 8 -12.24 2.96 -7.64
C LEU A 8 -12.18 2.08 -8.90
N ARG A 9 -12.04 0.77 -8.72
CA ARG A 9 -12.04 -0.18 -9.84
C ARG A 9 -13.39 -0.24 -10.56
N ASN A 10 -14.50 -0.13 -9.83
CA ASN A 10 -15.83 -0.04 -10.46
C ASN A 10 -16.00 1.23 -11.33
N MET A 11 -15.24 2.29 -11.05
CA MET A 11 -15.21 3.52 -11.86
C MET A 11 -14.18 3.46 -13.01
N GLY A 12 -13.45 2.35 -13.16
CA GLY A 12 -12.44 2.17 -14.22
C GLY A 12 -11.02 2.61 -13.83
N TYR A 13 -10.78 3.05 -12.58
CA TYR A 13 -9.43 3.41 -12.14
C TYR A 13 -8.65 2.18 -11.66
N PRO A 14 -7.40 1.97 -12.14
CA PRO A 14 -6.54 0.94 -11.58
C PRO A 14 -6.22 1.27 -10.12
N ALA A 15 -6.45 0.30 -9.22
CA ALA A 15 -6.19 0.47 -7.79
C ALA A 15 -5.71 -0.82 -7.13
N ILE A 16 -4.67 -0.70 -6.30
CA ILE A 16 -4.08 -1.79 -5.51
C ILE A 16 -4.13 -1.38 -4.04
N GLY A 17 -4.60 -2.29 -3.18
CA GLY A 17 -4.48 -2.14 -1.73
C GLY A 17 -3.16 -2.74 -1.27
N PHE A 18 -2.29 -1.92 -0.70
CA PHE A 18 -0.96 -2.31 -0.26
C PHE A 18 -0.65 -1.68 1.10
N SER A 19 -0.01 -2.45 1.99
CA SER A 19 0.53 -1.96 3.26
C SER A 19 1.87 -2.63 3.50
N PRO A 20 2.96 -1.88 3.73
CA PRO A 20 4.32 -2.42 3.95
C PRO A 20 4.49 -2.97 5.38
N ILE A 21 3.59 -3.88 5.76
CA ILE A 21 3.52 -4.50 7.08
C ILE A 21 4.13 -5.91 6.95
N ILE A 22 5.47 -5.95 6.95
CA ILE A 22 6.25 -7.14 6.58
C ILE A 22 6.73 -7.84 7.86
N ASN A 23 6.62 -9.18 7.90
CA ASN A 23 7.07 -10.03 9.01
C ASN A 23 6.42 -9.69 10.37
N THR A 24 5.18 -9.17 10.37
CA THR A 24 4.41 -8.91 11.59
C THR A 24 3.19 -9.83 11.67
N PRO A 25 2.70 -10.13 12.89
CA PRO A 25 1.44 -10.85 13.05
C PRO A 25 0.28 -10.09 12.37
N ILE A 26 -0.72 -10.85 11.87
CA ILE A 26 -1.97 -10.26 11.36
C ILE A 26 -2.88 -10.00 12.55
N LEU A 27 -3.02 -8.72 12.94
CA LEU A 27 -3.80 -8.30 14.11
C LEU A 27 -4.94 -7.33 13.76
N LEU A 28 -5.26 -7.19 12.47
CA LEU A 28 -6.31 -6.27 12.03
C LEU A 28 -7.64 -6.64 12.72
N HIS A 29 -8.16 -5.72 13.52
CA HIS A 29 -9.38 -5.90 14.33
C HIS A 29 -9.29 -6.95 15.45
N ASP A 30 -8.09 -7.30 15.91
CA ASP A 30 -7.89 -8.15 17.09
C ASP A 30 -7.43 -7.34 18.32
N HIS A 31 -7.43 -7.98 19.47
CA HIS A 31 -6.95 -7.43 20.73
C HIS A 31 -5.44 -7.14 20.65
N ASN A 32 -5.01 -6.03 21.25
CA ASN A 32 -3.61 -5.60 21.26
C ASN A 32 -3.01 -5.42 19.85
N GLU A 33 -3.80 -4.96 18.86
CA GLU A 33 -3.30 -4.56 17.55
C GLU A 33 -2.13 -3.57 17.70
N TYR A 34 -0.97 -3.92 17.12
CA TYR A 34 0.23 -3.10 17.16
C TYR A 34 1.04 -3.24 15.87
N LEU A 35 1.95 -2.29 15.66
CA LEU A 35 2.97 -2.33 14.61
C LEU A 35 4.32 -1.94 15.21
N PRO A 36 5.39 -2.75 15.04
CA PRO A 36 6.72 -2.35 15.47
C PRO A 36 7.18 -1.06 14.77
N ILE A 37 7.86 -0.18 15.51
CA ILE A 37 8.25 1.14 15.00
C ILE A 37 9.20 1.03 13.81
N GLU A 38 10.07 0.02 13.80
CA GLU A 38 10.99 -0.27 12.70
C GLU A 38 10.24 -0.66 11.41
N VAL A 39 9.13 -1.41 11.51
CA VAL A 39 8.29 -1.77 10.36
C VAL A 39 7.54 -0.55 9.85
N PHE A 40 7.03 0.29 10.76
CA PHE A 40 6.40 1.56 10.40
C PHE A 40 7.36 2.50 9.66
N LEU A 41 8.56 2.72 10.19
CA LEU A 41 9.58 3.59 9.57
C LEU A 41 10.05 3.02 8.23
N TYR A 42 10.27 1.72 8.13
CA TYR A 42 10.60 1.08 6.85
C TYR A 42 9.48 1.21 5.82
N GLY A 43 8.22 1.17 6.27
CA GLY A 43 7.06 1.44 5.43
C GLY A 43 7.07 2.83 4.80
N ILE A 44 7.55 3.85 5.53
CA ILE A 44 7.72 5.21 5.01
C ILE A 44 8.74 5.19 3.86
N ASP A 45 9.90 4.56 4.03
CA ASP A 45 10.93 4.45 2.99
C ASP A 45 10.40 3.77 1.72
N ILE A 46 9.55 2.74 1.88
CA ILE A 46 8.90 2.06 0.76
C ILE A 46 7.96 3.01 0.01
N TYR A 47 7.08 3.74 0.71
CA TYR A 47 6.16 4.67 0.05
C TYR A 47 6.88 5.83 -0.64
N VAL A 48 7.98 6.35 -0.06
CA VAL A 48 8.81 7.37 -0.71
C VAL A 48 9.31 6.87 -2.07
N LYS A 49 9.87 5.66 -2.11
CA LYS A 49 10.33 5.04 -3.36
C LYS A 49 9.15 4.78 -4.32
N LEU A 50 8.07 4.21 -3.82
CA LEU A 50 6.91 3.86 -4.64
C LEU A 50 6.31 5.09 -5.33
N ILE A 51 6.09 6.17 -4.58
CA ILE A 51 5.55 7.42 -5.14
C ILE A 51 6.51 7.98 -6.19
N GLN A 52 7.82 8.05 -5.91
CA GLN A 52 8.81 8.53 -6.87
C GLN A 52 8.77 7.77 -8.20
N HIS A 53 8.63 6.44 -8.17
CA HIS A 53 8.58 5.61 -9.39
C HIS A 53 7.21 5.63 -10.07
N LEU A 54 6.11 5.78 -9.32
CA LEU A 54 4.76 5.88 -9.90
C LEU A 54 4.51 7.23 -10.57
N THR A 55 5.25 8.27 -10.20
CA THR A 55 5.10 9.62 -10.75
C THR A 55 6.25 10.04 -11.66
N SER A 56 7.22 9.16 -11.94
CA SER A 56 8.28 9.48 -12.90
C SER A 56 7.72 9.51 -14.32
N GLU A 57 8.21 10.43 -15.16
CA GLU A 57 7.78 10.63 -16.56
C GLU A 57 7.96 9.39 -17.46
N GLU A 58 8.76 8.40 -17.02
CA GLU A 58 8.83 7.08 -17.65
C GLU A 58 7.61 6.23 -17.24
N THR A 59 6.42 6.63 -17.72
CA THR A 59 5.29 5.71 -17.73
C THR A 59 5.30 4.96 -19.05
N ILE A 60 5.33 3.64 -18.94
CA ILE A 60 5.33 2.67 -20.02
C ILE A 60 4.14 3.00 -20.92
N ASP A 61 4.41 3.43 -22.15
CA ASP A 61 3.44 3.51 -23.24
C ASP A 61 2.69 2.18 -23.29
N ASP A 62 1.36 2.25 -23.25
CA ASP A 62 0.46 1.12 -23.46
C ASP A 62 0.81 0.43 -24.79
N GLN A 63 1.49 -0.73 -24.71
CA GLN A 63 1.45 -1.75 -25.77
C GLN A 63 0.21 -2.63 -25.62
#